data_AF-H1LZ35-F1
#
_entry.id   AF-H1LZ35-F1
#
_cell.length_a   1.000
_cell.length_b   1.000
_cell.length_c   1.000
_cell.angle_alpha   90.00
_cell.angle_beta   90.00
_cell.angle_gamma   90.00
#
_symmetry.space_group_name_H-M   'P 1'
#
loop_
_entity.id
_entity.type
_entity.pdbx_description
1 polymer ?
#
loop_
_entity_poly.entity_id
_entity_poly.type
_entity_poly.pdbx_seq_one_letter_code
_entity_poly.pdbx_strand_id
1 'polypeptide(L)'
;MNLKIINICTFGYDRFVDAEMEDKSKIIVHFTEYDEYIDDSKNSELRFVGNIIKGKIRIDLVTGSYIKNGELMFEQPHRYSSHIIATVEVKRIVDKFSLYAKTNICDEEILIEFESKVKYGINDRIYVVGSLEFDIISSIKA
;
A
#
# COMPACT_ATOMS: atom_id res chain seq x y z
N MET A 1 -5.71 9.70 2.78
CA MET A 1 -4.90 9.80 4.02
C MET A 1 -3.61 10.60 3.82
N ASN A 2 -2.98 11.05 4.91
CA ASN A 2 -1.67 11.71 4.93
C ASN A 2 -0.62 10.79 5.54
N LEU A 3 0.59 10.78 4.98
CA LEU A 3 1.73 10.00 5.47
C LEU A 3 2.95 10.91 5.61
N LYS A 4 3.59 10.91 6.78
CA LYS A 4 4.86 11.61 6.99
C LYS A 4 6.02 10.66 6.70
N ILE A 5 6.86 11.01 5.73
CA ILE A 5 8.07 10.25 5.37
C ILE A 5 9.04 10.29 6.55
N ILE A 6 9.42 9.13 7.08
CA ILE A 6 10.45 9.00 8.12
C ILE A 6 11.76 8.41 7.57
N ASN A 7 11.67 7.64 6.48
CA ASN A 7 12.81 7.14 5.72
C ASN A 7 12.37 6.86 4.28
N ILE A 8 13.31 6.93 3.33
CA ILE A 8 13.04 6.74 1.91
C ILE A 8 14.20 5.99 1.25
N CYS A 9 13.86 4.97 0.47
CA CYS A 9 14.77 4.25 -0.39
C CYS A 9 14.28 4.38 -1.83
N THR A 10 15.20 4.71 -2.75
CA THR A 10 14.86 5.06 -4.12
C THR A 10 15.61 4.18 -5.10
N PHE A 11 14.92 3.69 -6.13
CA PHE A 11 15.51 2.90 -7.20
C PHE A 11 14.88 3.33 -8.53
N GLY A 12 15.59 4.18 -9.30
CA GLY A 12 15.01 4.77 -10.51
C GLY A 12 13.75 5.59 -10.19
N TYR A 13 12.59 5.15 -10.67
CA TYR A 13 11.29 5.78 -10.40
C TYR A 13 10.62 5.27 -9.12
N ASP A 14 11.07 4.15 -8.57
CA ASP A 14 10.42 3.53 -7.43
C ASP A 14 10.84 4.19 -6.12
N ARG A 15 9.88 4.29 -5.20
CA ARG A 15 10.03 4.85 -3.86
C ARG A 15 9.50 3.85 -2.85
N PHE A 16 10.36 3.38 -1.97
CA PHE A 16 9.98 2.62 -0.78
C PHE A 16 10.11 3.54 0.42
N VAL A 17 8.99 3.83 1.06
CA VAL A 17 8.90 4.86 2.10
C VAL A 17 8.43 4.22 3.38
N ASP A 18 9.26 4.32 4.43
CA ASP A 18 8.78 4.16 5.79
C ASP A 18 8.04 5.46 6.14
N ALA A 19 6.78 5.33 6.55
CA ALA A 19 5.89 6.43 6.83
C ALA A 19 5.27 6.33 8.22
N GLU A 20 5.05 7.49 8.84
CA GLU A 20 4.23 7.66 10.03
C GLU A 20 2.83 8.14 9.63
N MET A 21 1.80 7.44 10.14
CA MET A 21 0.39 7.78 10.00
C MET A 21 -0.05 8.80 11.07
N GLU A 22 -1.27 9.34 10.93
CA GLU A 22 -1.82 10.34 11.87
C GLU A 22 -1.92 9.82 13.31
N ASP A 23 -2.23 8.52 13.46
CA ASP A 23 -2.31 7.81 14.75
C ASP A 23 -0.93 7.35 15.29
N LYS A 24 0.17 7.77 14.64
CA LYS A 24 1.55 7.38 14.96
C LYS A 24 1.92 5.93 14.66
N SER A 25 1.01 5.15 14.08
CA SER A 25 1.39 3.86 13.50
C SER A 25 2.37 4.06 12.34
N LYS A 26 3.17 3.04 12.07
CA LYS A 26 4.18 3.06 11.01
C LYS A 26 3.86 2.00 9.99
N ILE A 27 3.98 2.38 8.73
CA ILE A 27 3.81 1.50 7.58
C ILE A 27 4.95 1.76 6.59
N ILE A 28 5.21 0.76 5.74
CA ILE A 28 6.12 0.87 4.62
C ILE A 28 5.29 0.79 3.36
N VAL A 29 5.34 1.81 2.52
CA VAL A 29 4.59 1.86 1.26
C VAL A 29 5.52 1.94 0.07
N HIS A 30 5.07 1.40 -1.04
CA HIS A 30 5.70 1.61 -2.34
C HIS A 30 4.86 2.57 -3.19
N PHE A 31 5.53 3.37 -4.03
CA PHE A 31 4.91 4.13 -5.11
C PHE A 31 5.95 4.51 -6.16
N THR A 32 5.48 4.77 -7.38
CA THR A 32 6.32 5.23 -8.49
C THR A 32 6.19 6.75 -8.67
N GLU A 33 7.33 7.45 -8.76
CA GLU A 33 7.42 8.91 -8.98
C GLU A 33 7.97 9.18 -10.39
N TYR A 34 7.10 9.24 -11.39
CA TYR A 34 7.50 9.39 -12.79
C TYR A 34 8.15 10.73 -13.13
N ASP A 35 7.92 11.76 -12.31
CA ASP A 35 8.51 13.09 -12.49
C ASP A 35 9.99 13.13 -12.10
N GLU A 36 10.53 12.08 -11.48
CA GLU A 36 11.91 12.06 -10.99
C GLU A 36 12.52 10.65 -11.05
N TYR A 37 13.49 10.49 -11.96
CA TYR A 37 14.35 9.31 -12.00
C TYR A 37 15.59 9.51 -11.13
N ILE A 38 15.86 8.57 -10.22
CA ILE A 38 17.03 8.61 -9.34
C ILE A 38 18.09 7.59 -9.81
N ASP A 39 19.22 8.10 -10.29
CA ASP A 39 20.44 7.30 -10.51
C ASP A 39 21.07 6.88 -9.18
N ASP A 40 21.82 5.78 -9.20
CA ASP A 40 22.64 5.34 -8.07
C ASP A 40 23.45 6.52 -7.50
N SER A 41 23.41 6.70 -6.17
CA SER A 41 24.06 7.76 -5.36
C SER A 41 23.38 9.12 -5.24
N LYS A 42 22.23 9.37 -5.90
CA LYS A 42 21.45 10.61 -5.71
C LYS A 42 20.34 10.44 -4.68
N ASN A 43 19.98 11.54 -4.03
CA ASN A 43 18.79 11.64 -3.19
C ASN A 43 17.66 12.29 -4.01
N SER A 44 16.41 12.01 -3.62
CA SER A 44 15.24 12.68 -4.18
C SER A 44 15.15 14.14 -3.76
N GLU A 45 14.85 15.01 -4.72
CA GLU A 45 14.53 16.43 -4.52
C GLU A 45 13.03 16.63 -4.29
N LEU A 46 12.19 15.78 -4.89
CA LEU A 46 10.72 15.84 -4.74
C LEU A 46 10.21 15.24 -3.43
N ARG A 47 10.90 14.23 -2.89
CA ARG A 47 10.49 13.44 -1.73
C ARG A 47 11.64 13.31 -0.75
N PHE A 48 11.46 13.83 0.46
CA PHE A 48 12.49 13.77 1.50
C PHE A 48 11.90 13.49 2.88
N VAL A 49 12.75 13.03 3.80
CA VAL A 49 12.37 12.77 5.19
C VAL A 49 11.76 14.03 5.81
N GLY A 50 10.59 13.88 6.42
CA GLY A 50 9.78 14.96 6.98
C GLY A 50 8.69 15.47 6.04
N ASN A 51 8.71 15.14 4.74
CA ASN A 51 7.59 15.44 3.86
C ASN A 51 6.30 14.74 4.29
N ILE A 52 5.18 15.41 4.04
CA ILE A 52 3.85 14.83 4.15
C ILE A 52 3.35 14.59 2.72
N ILE A 53 3.06 13.33 2.40
CA ILE A 53 2.42 12.93 1.15
C ILE A 53 0.95 12.63 1.41
N LYS A 54 0.09 13.02 0.47
CA LYS A 54 -1.36 12.78 0.53
C LYS A 54 -1.75 11.82 -0.59
N GLY A 55 -2.57 10.83 -0.24
CA GLY A 55 -2.90 9.77 -1.18
C GLY A 55 -3.84 8.73 -0.61
N LYS A 56 -3.93 7.59 -1.30
CA LYS A 56 -4.70 6.41 -0.90
C LYS A 56 -3.79 5.19 -0.86
N ILE A 57 -4.03 4.30 0.08
CA ILE A 57 -3.37 3.00 0.11
C ILE A 57 -4.17 1.96 -0.69
N ARG A 58 -3.46 1.00 -1.26
CA ARG A 58 -4.01 -0.21 -1.88
C ARG A 58 -3.06 -1.39 -1.65
N ILE A 59 -3.53 -2.60 -1.90
CA ILE A 59 -2.66 -3.79 -1.91
C ILE A 59 -2.62 -4.34 -3.33
N ASP A 60 -1.47 -4.27 -3.97
CA ASP A 60 -1.26 -4.80 -5.31
C ASP A 60 -0.37 -6.04 -5.29
N LEU A 61 -0.15 -6.61 -6.47
CA LEU A 61 0.75 -7.73 -6.69
C LEU A 61 0.42 -8.90 -5.76
N VAL A 62 -0.88 -9.13 -5.50
CA VAL A 62 -1.29 -10.20 -4.59
C VAL A 62 -1.02 -11.54 -5.26
N THR A 63 0.01 -12.23 -4.74
CA THR A 63 0.50 -13.52 -5.26
C THR A 63 -0.01 -14.71 -4.44
N GLY A 64 -0.51 -14.47 -3.23
CA GLY A 64 -1.08 -15.51 -2.37
C GLY A 64 -2.32 -15.02 -1.63
N SER A 65 -3.41 -15.78 -1.72
CA SER A 65 -4.63 -15.45 -0.99
C SER A 65 -5.52 -16.67 -0.75
N TYR A 66 -6.22 -16.70 0.39
CA TYR A 66 -7.17 -17.74 0.75
C TYR A 66 -8.17 -17.26 1.80
N ILE A 67 -9.32 -17.92 1.91
CA ILE A 67 -10.31 -17.62 2.95
C ILE A 67 -9.75 -18.05 4.30
N LYS A 68 -9.75 -17.12 5.27
CA LYS A 68 -9.25 -17.34 6.63
C LYS A 68 -10.17 -16.63 7.61
N ASN A 69 -10.80 -17.41 8.50
CA ASN A 69 -11.55 -16.84 9.61
C ASN A 69 -10.55 -16.26 10.63
N GLY A 70 -10.58 -14.94 10.81
CA GLY A 70 -9.68 -14.22 11.71
C GLY A 70 -10.04 -12.74 11.83
N GLU A 71 -9.43 -12.07 12.80
CA GLU A 71 -9.56 -10.63 12.96
C GLU A 71 -8.84 -9.88 11.84
N LEU A 72 -9.24 -8.62 11.62
CA LEU A 72 -8.47 -7.74 10.74
C LEU A 72 -7.08 -7.54 11.34
N MET A 73 -6.07 -7.78 10.52
CA MET A 73 -4.68 -7.65 10.90
C MET A 73 -3.85 -7.31 9.68
N PHE A 74 -2.71 -6.69 9.89
CA PHE A 74 -1.65 -6.64 8.90
C PHE A 74 -0.28 -6.74 9.58
N GLU A 75 0.71 -7.22 8.84
CA GLU A 75 2.11 -7.23 9.23
C GLU A 75 3.01 -6.95 8.03
N GLN A 76 4.15 -6.31 8.29
CA GLN A 76 5.21 -6.06 7.31
C GLN A 76 6.51 -6.66 7.85
N PRO A 77 6.79 -7.93 7.53
CA PRO A 77 7.88 -8.69 8.16
C PRO A 77 9.27 -8.26 7.71
N HIS A 78 9.37 -7.44 6.66
CA HIS A 78 10.63 -7.04 6.05
C HIS A 78 10.85 -5.53 6.18
N ARG A 79 12.06 -5.13 6.56
CA ARG A 79 12.45 -3.72 6.57
C ARG A 79 12.59 -3.22 5.13
N TYR A 80 12.24 -1.96 4.90
CA TYR A 80 12.37 -1.27 3.62
C TYR A 80 11.65 -1.95 2.45
N SER A 81 10.62 -2.75 2.75
CA SER A 81 9.82 -3.45 1.75
C SER A 81 8.35 -3.16 2.01
N SER A 82 7.63 -2.86 0.94
CA SER A 82 6.16 -2.75 0.95
C SER A 82 5.46 -4.10 1.13
N HIS A 83 6.19 -5.21 1.18
CA HIS A 83 5.62 -6.53 1.39
C HIS A 83 4.67 -6.54 2.60
N ILE A 84 3.45 -6.99 2.36
CA ILE A 84 2.40 -7.02 3.36
C ILE A 84 1.70 -8.37 3.37
N ILE A 85 1.41 -8.80 4.59
CA ILE A 85 0.49 -9.88 4.88
C ILE A 85 -0.69 -9.25 5.62
N ALA A 86 -1.92 -9.49 5.16
CA ALA A 86 -3.10 -8.93 5.79
C ALA A 86 -4.26 -9.93 5.85
N THR A 87 -5.09 -9.83 6.90
CA THR A 87 -6.44 -10.40 6.91
C THR A 87 -7.42 -9.26 6.72
N VAL A 88 -8.22 -9.35 5.65
CA VAL A 88 -9.14 -8.29 5.22
C VAL A 88 -10.56 -8.84 5.08
N GLU A 89 -11.55 -7.95 5.06
CA GLU A 89 -12.95 -8.33 4.81
C GLU A 89 -13.43 -7.78 3.49
N VAL A 90 -13.87 -8.65 2.59
CA VAL A 90 -14.36 -8.27 1.26
C VAL A 90 -15.63 -7.44 1.39
N LYS A 91 -15.66 -6.27 0.76
CA LYS A 91 -16.82 -5.36 0.78
C LYS A 91 -17.49 -5.20 -0.57
N ARG A 92 -16.68 -5.16 -1.64
CA ARG A 92 -17.19 -5.05 -3.01
C ARG A 92 -16.30 -5.82 -3.96
N ILE A 93 -16.89 -6.63 -4.83
CA ILE A 93 -16.19 -7.26 -5.94
C ILE A 93 -16.18 -6.30 -7.13
N VAL A 94 -15.01 -6.02 -7.69
CA VAL A 94 -14.87 -5.19 -8.91
C VAL A 94 -14.87 -6.12 -10.11
N ASP A 95 -13.97 -7.11 -10.12
CA ASP A 95 -13.93 -8.17 -11.11
C ASP A 95 -13.21 -9.42 -10.55
N LYS A 96 -12.71 -10.29 -11.44
CA LYS A 96 -12.02 -11.54 -11.07
C LYS A 96 -10.55 -11.34 -10.64
N PHE A 97 -10.04 -10.11 -10.69
CA PHE A 97 -8.69 -9.72 -10.33
C PHE A 97 -8.66 -8.57 -9.31
N SER A 98 -9.81 -8.05 -8.91
CA SER A 98 -9.84 -6.90 -8.01
C SER A 98 -11.09 -6.85 -7.14
N LEU A 99 -10.92 -6.37 -5.92
CA LEU A 99 -11.99 -6.13 -4.96
C LEU A 99 -11.64 -4.95 -4.04
N TYR A 100 -12.65 -4.39 -3.39
CA TYR A 100 -12.47 -3.49 -2.27
C TYR A 100 -12.69 -4.23 -0.97
N ALA A 101 -11.82 -3.98 0.00
CA ALA A 101 -11.87 -4.63 1.31
C ALA A 101 -11.72 -3.63 2.46
N LYS A 102 -12.38 -3.94 3.57
CA LYS A 102 -12.12 -3.31 4.85
C LYS A 102 -10.85 -3.90 5.46
N THR A 103 -10.00 -3.04 5.99
CA THR A 103 -8.76 -3.40 6.69
C THR A 103 -8.70 -2.76 8.08
N ASN A 104 -7.67 -3.05 8.85
CA ASN A 104 -7.29 -2.29 10.05
C ASN A 104 -6.07 -1.38 9.79
N ILE A 105 -5.73 -1.13 8.53
CA ILE A 105 -4.64 -0.21 8.15
C ILE A 105 -5.18 1.22 8.15
N CYS A 106 -6.37 1.44 7.59
CA CYS A 106 -7.08 2.71 7.62
C CYS A 106 -8.60 2.50 7.67
N ASP A 107 -9.35 3.58 7.89
CA ASP A 107 -10.81 3.53 7.99
C ASP A 107 -11.52 3.39 6.63
N GLU A 108 -10.81 3.67 5.53
CA GLU A 108 -11.35 3.58 4.17
C GLU A 108 -11.30 2.13 3.65
N GLU A 109 -12.24 1.79 2.76
CA GLU A 109 -12.11 0.56 1.96
C GLU A 109 -10.99 0.74 0.94
N ILE A 110 -10.08 -0.22 0.87
CA ILE A 110 -8.91 -0.15 -0.01
C ILE A 110 -9.10 -1.09 -1.21
N LEU A 111 -8.55 -0.72 -2.35
CA LEU A 111 -8.47 -1.60 -3.51
C LEU A 111 -7.43 -2.71 -3.24
N ILE A 112 -7.74 -3.92 -3.68
CA ILE A 112 -6.83 -5.06 -3.68
C ILE A 112 -6.81 -5.66 -5.08
N GLU A 113 -5.63 -5.73 -5.70
CA GLU A 113 -5.40 -6.27 -7.05
C GLU A 113 -4.59 -7.57 -7.01
N PHE A 114 -5.07 -8.59 -7.72
CA PHE A 114 -4.52 -9.95 -7.72
C PHE A 114 -3.80 -10.28 -9.02
N GLU A 115 -2.66 -10.97 -8.90
CA GLU A 115 -1.89 -11.50 -10.05
C GLU A 115 -2.59 -12.68 -10.74
N SER A 116 -3.59 -13.28 -10.10
CA SER A 116 -4.34 -14.42 -10.61
C SER A 116 -5.83 -14.28 -10.37
N LYS A 117 -6.63 -15.02 -11.15
CA LYS A 117 -8.09 -14.98 -11.00
C LYS A 117 -8.49 -15.53 -9.63
N VAL A 118 -9.33 -14.78 -8.92
CA VAL A 118 -9.89 -15.19 -7.63
C VAL A 118 -11.40 -15.27 -7.67
N LYS A 119 -11.99 -15.96 -6.69
CA LYS A 119 -13.42 -16.05 -6.49
C LYS A 119 -13.75 -15.98 -5.00
N TYR A 120 -14.14 -14.80 -4.55
CA TYR A 120 -14.55 -14.52 -3.18
C TYR A 120 -15.97 -13.94 -3.15
N GLY A 121 -16.65 -14.10 -2.01
CA GLY A 121 -17.93 -13.50 -1.70
C GLY A 121 -17.79 -12.22 -0.88
N ILE A 122 -18.84 -11.40 -0.89
CA ILE A 122 -18.95 -10.25 0.01
C ILE A 122 -19.00 -10.77 1.46
N ASN A 123 -18.26 -10.08 2.34
CA ASN A 123 -18.02 -10.42 3.76
C ASN A 123 -17.10 -11.62 4.00
N ASP A 124 -16.50 -12.21 2.96
CA ASP A 124 -15.43 -13.19 3.17
C ASP A 124 -14.26 -12.53 3.92
N ARG A 125 -13.72 -13.26 4.90
CA ARG A 125 -12.44 -12.94 5.53
C ARG A 125 -11.35 -13.63 4.74
N ILE A 126 -10.48 -12.86 4.11
CA ILE A 126 -9.40 -13.40 3.28
C ILE A 126 -8.05 -12.98 3.84
N TYR A 127 -7.13 -13.93 3.84
CA TYR A 127 -5.72 -13.70 4.00
C TYR A 127 -5.14 -13.31 2.64
N VAL A 128 -4.30 -12.27 2.59
CA VAL A 128 -3.65 -11.77 1.38
C VAL A 128 -2.16 -11.55 1.63
N VAL A 129 -1.36 -11.84 0.60
CA VAL A 129 0.09 -11.61 0.55
C VAL A 129 0.38 -10.83 -0.72
N GLY A 130 0.88 -9.61 -0.56
CA GLY A 130 1.12 -8.68 -1.69
C GLY A 130 2.05 -7.54 -1.30
N SER A 131 1.85 -6.40 -1.96
CA SER A 131 2.60 -5.16 -1.74
C SER A 131 1.65 -4.03 -1.31
N LEU A 132 1.99 -3.33 -0.23
CA LEU A 132 1.26 -2.14 0.20
C LEU A 132 1.72 -0.94 -0.63
N GLU A 133 0.83 -0.45 -1.47
CA GLU A 133 1.06 0.62 -2.43
C GLU A 133 0.41 1.93 -1.99
N PHE A 134 0.92 3.06 -2.48
CA PHE A 134 0.39 4.38 -2.21
C PHE A 134 0.19 5.23 -3.46
N ASP A 135 -1.08 5.50 -3.78
CA ASP A 135 -1.44 6.37 -4.89
C ASP A 135 -1.37 7.84 -4.43
N ILE A 136 -0.30 8.54 -4.81
CA ILE A 136 -0.15 9.96 -4.51
C ILE A 136 -1.20 10.77 -5.26
N ILE A 137 -2.00 11.53 -4.52
CA ILE A 137 -2.89 12.53 -5.10
C ILE A 137 -2.10 13.82 -5.16
N SER A 138 -1.43 14.07 -6.28
CA SER A 138 -0.77 15.36 -6.50
C SER A 138 -1.84 16.46 -6.43
N SER A 139 -1.64 17.45 -5.56
CA SER A 139 -2.28 18.74 -5.77
C SER A 139 -1.84 19.24 -7.14
N ILE A 140 -2.77 19.36 -8.08
CA ILE A 140 -2.54 20.03 -9.36
C ILE A 140 -1.79 21.31 -9.05
N LYS A 141 -0.56 21.45 -9.58
CA LYS A 141 0.17 22.72 -9.51
C LYS A 141 -0.74 23.75 -10.19
N ALA A 142 -1.22 24.71 -9.41
CA ALA A 142 -1.96 25.86 -9.90
C ALA A 142 -1.12 26.67 -10.88
#